data_AF-A0A7S3HUL6-F1
#
_entry.id   AF-A0A7S3HUL6-F1
#
_cell.length_a   1.000
_cell.length_b   1.000
_cell.length_c   1.000
_cell.angle_alpha   90.00
_cell.angle_beta   90.00
_cell.angle_gamma   90.00
#
_symmetry.space_group_name_H-M   'P 1'
#
loop_
_entity.id
_entity.type
_entity.pdbx_description
1 polymer ?
#
loop_
_entity_poly.entity_id
_entity_poly.type
_entity_poly.pdbx_seq_one_letter_code
_entity_poly.pdbx_strand_id
1 'polypeptide(L)'
;DKLNGCVDTMGGDQPGLYPCHGQHGTQGLVMDGEGLVRVPILMYEQCMTVQGSSIPRKLVLRPCPHSMHHSRDDLRWTLDATTGAFSVHLDGSGDRWCLEAMSKGTSKSPVDVHVMPCTPEVGPMQRWEWMTW
;
A
#
# COMPACT_ATOMS: atom_id res chain seq x y z
N ASP A 1 21.04 5.56 2.61
CA ASP A 1 20.27 5.29 3.83
C ASP A 1 19.10 4.37 3.52
N LYS A 2 18.93 3.28 4.28
CA LYS A 2 17.78 2.39 4.13
C LYS A 2 16.65 2.95 4.99
N LEU A 3 15.52 3.30 4.37
CA LEU A 3 14.30 3.55 5.12
C LEU A 3 13.74 2.19 5.55
N ASN A 4 13.81 1.90 6.85
CA ASN A 4 13.23 0.70 7.43
C ASN A 4 11.96 1.11 8.18
N GLY A 5 10.82 0.64 7.71
CA GLY A 5 9.53 0.90 8.34
C GLY A 5 8.44 0.03 7.74
N CYS A 6 7.29 0.03 8.41
CA CYS A 6 6.12 -0.72 8.04
C CYS A 6 5.03 0.26 7.61
N VAL A 7 4.16 -0.17 6.68
CA VAL A 7 2.93 0.57 6.38
C VAL A 7 2.11 0.63 7.66
N ASP A 8 1.65 1.83 8.00
CA ASP A 8 0.89 2.10 9.22
C ASP A 8 -0.29 3.02 8.88
N THR A 9 -1.49 2.65 9.32
CA THR A 9 -2.68 3.49 9.09
C THR A 9 -2.69 4.77 9.91
N MET A 10 -1.85 4.87 10.95
CA MET A 10 -1.68 6.03 11.82
C MET A 10 -3.02 6.60 12.36
N GLY A 11 -4.02 5.73 12.53
CA GLY A 11 -5.37 6.11 12.98
C GLY A 11 -6.17 6.97 12.00
N GLY A 12 -5.81 7.00 10.71
CA GLY A 12 -6.48 7.78 9.68
C GLY A 12 -6.76 7.00 8.38
N ASP A 13 -7.22 7.72 7.37
CA ASP A 13 -7.53 7.21 6.03
C ASP A 13 -6.34 7.25 5.07
N GLN A 14 -5.22 7.82 5.49
CA GLN A 14 -4.00 7.96 4.70
C GLN A 14 -2.87 7.24 5.43
N PRO A 15 -2.56 5.99 5.04
CA PRO A 15 -1.45 5.27 5.62
C PRO A 15 -0.13 5.94 5.26
N GLY A 16 0.87 5.74 6.13
CA GLY A 16 2.24 6.21 5.93
C GLY A 16 3.22 5.12 6.34
N LEU A 17 4.47 5.51 6.55
CA LEU A 17 5.49 4.61 7.06
C LEU A 17 5.79 4.91 8.52
N TYR A 18 5.85 3.89 9.37
CA TYR A 18 6.23 4.03 10.77
C TYR A 18 7.21 2.91 11.16
N PRO A 19 8.07 3.07 12.19
CA PRO A 19 8.91 1.98 12.67
C PRO A 19 8.09 0.71 12.94
N CYS A 20 8.54 -0.41 12.37
CA CYS A 20 7.90 -1.71 12.56
C CYS A 20 7.96 -2.11 14.04
N HIS A 21 6.82 -2.46 14.63
CA HIS A 21 6.76 -2.85 16.05
C HIS A 21 6.11 -4.22 16.29
N GLY A 22 5.60 -4.90 15.26
CA GLY A 22 5.14 -6.29 15.34
C GLY A 22 3.89 -6.51 16.19
N GLN A 23 3.14 -5.46 16.55
CA GLN A 23 1.95 -5.56 17.41
C GLN A 23 0.64 -5.71 16.62
N HIS A 24 0.75 -6.05 15.33
CA HIS A 24 -0.33 -6.01 14.33
C HIS A 24 -1.03 -4.65 14.32
N GLY A 25 -2.02 -4.37 15.16
CA GLY A 25 -2.54 -3.01 15.36
C GLY A 25 -2.82 -2.25 14.06
N THR A 26 -2.32 -1.01 13.96
CA THR A 26 -2.42 -0.17 12.75
C THR A 26 -1.42 -0.54 11.65
N GLN A 27 -0.48 -1.46 11.91
CA GLN A 27 0.47 -2.03 10.92
C GLN A 27 0.00 -3.38 10.37
N GLY A 28 -1.11 -3.90 10.90
CA GLY A 28 -1.70 -5.16 10.50
C GLY A 28 -2.38 -4.97 9.15
N LEU A 29 -1.93 -5.72 8.16
CA LEU A 29 -2.51 -5.77 6.83
C LEU A 29 -2.70 -7.24 6.43
N VAL A 30 -3.79 -7.53 5.73
CA VAL A 30 -4.07 -8.86 5.18
C VAL A 30 -4.41 -8.69 3.71
N MET A 31 -3.75 -9.45 2.85
CA MET A 31 -4.16 -9.59 1.46
C MET A 31 -5.05 -10.83 1.32
N ASP A 32 -6.27 -10.66 0.81
CA ASP A 32 -7.17 -11.80 0.52
C ASP A 32 -6.90 -12.42 -0.85
N GLY A 33 -7.60 -13.52 -1.16
CA GLY A 33 -7.45 -14.25 -2.43
C GLY A 33 -7.88 -13.46 -3.67
N GLU A 34 -8.53 -12.30 -3.50
CA GLU A 34 -8.91 -11.40 -4.59
C GLU A 34 -7.92 -10.24 -4.77
N GLY A 35 -6.86 -10.20 -3.95
CA GLY A 35 -5.83 -9.15 -3.97
C GLY A 35 -6.23 -7.90 -3.20
N LEU A 36 -7.30 -7.92 -2.41
CA LEU A 36 -7.67 -6.78 -1.56
C LEU A 36 -6.78 -6.76 -0.32
N VAL A 37 -6.16 -5.61 -0.07
CA VAL A 37 -5.36 -5.39 1.13
C VAL A 37 -6.24 -4.73 2.18
N ARG A 38 -6.59 -5.49 3.22
CA ARG A 38 -7.55 -5.14 4.26
C ARG A 38 -6.86 -4.84 5.59
N VAL A 39 -7.50 -4.02 6.41
CA VAL A 39 -7.01 -3.62 7.74
C VAL A 39 -7.78 -4.37 8.85
N PRO A 40 -7.17 -5.36 9.54
CA PRO A 40 -7.86 -6.19 10.54
C PRO A 40 -8.40 -5.41 11.75
N ILE A 41 -7.68 -4.40 12.24
CA ILE A 41 -8.14 -3.58 13.39
C ILE A 41 -9.41 -2.78 13.05
N LEU A 42 -9.70 -2.60 11.76
CA LEU A 42 -10.92 -1.98 11.25
C LEU A 42 -11.94 -3.04 10.78
N MET A 43 -11.95 -4.20 11.43
CA MET A 43 -12.86 -5.32 11.16
C MET A 43 -12.88 -5.77 9.70
N TYR A 44 -11.76 -5.60 8.98
CA TYR A 44 -11.62 -5.92 7.56
C TYR A 44 -12.57 -5.13 6.63
N GLU A 45 -13.18 -4.06 7.13
CA GLU A 45 -14.11 -3.21 6.38
C GLU A 45 -13.40 -2.14 5.54
N GLN A 46 -12.12 -1.87 5.81
CA GLN A 46 -11.33 -0.90 5.07
C GLN A 46 -10.26 -1.58 4.23
N CYS A 47 -10.19 -1.17 2.96
CA CYS A 47 -9.28 -1.65 1.95
C CYS A 47 -8.34 -0.53 1.50
N MET A 48 -7.09 -0.90 1.25
CA MET A 48 -6.09 -0.03 0.67
C MET A 48 -6.38 0.19 -0.81
N THR A 49 -6.40 1.45 -1.24
CA THR A 49 -6.68 1.85 -2.62
C THR A 49 -5.86 3.07 -3.02
N VAL A 50 -5.94 3.42 -4.30
CA VAL A 50 -5.22 4.55 -4.90
C VAL A 50 -6.19 5.67 -5.21
N GLN A 51 -5.84 6.90 -4.83
CA GLN A 51 -6.61 8.10 -5.15
C GLN A 51 -5.80 9.09 -5.97
N GLY A 52 -6.47 9.68 -6.96
CA GLY A 52 -5.95 10.76 -7.80
C GLY A 52 -5.43 10.26 -9.14
N SER A 53 -5.29 11.20 -10.08
CA SER A 53 -4.77 10.98 -11.43
C SER A 53 -3.38 11.61 -11.64
N SER A 54 -2.92 12.46 -10.71
CA SER A 54 -1.59 13.06 -10.73
C SER A 54 -0.53 12.11 -10.14
N ILE A 55 0.72 12.29 -10.55
CA ILE A 55 1.88 11.61 -9.95
C ILE A 55 2.55 12.55 -8.94
N PRO A 56 2.87 12.11 -7.70
CA PRO A 56 2.52 10.82 -7.10
C PRO A 56 1.02 10.67 -6.84
N ARG A 57 0.50 9.44 -6.94
CA ARG A 57 -0.86 9.12 -6.49
C ARG A 57 -0.86 8.86 -4.98
N LYS A 58 -2.00 9.11 -4.33
CA LYS A 58 -2.13 8.93 -2.88
C LYS A 58 -2.56 7.51 -2.56
N LEU A 59 -1.94 6.93 -1.54
CA LEU A 59 -2.44 5.73 -0.88
C LEU A 59 -3.53 6.14 0.11
N VAL A 60 -4.70 5.51 0.05
CA VAL A 60 -5.80 5.79 0.98
C VAL A 60 -6.50 4.51 1.39
N LEU A 61 -7.23 4.56 2.51
CA LEU A 61 -8.16 3.54 2.94
C LEU A 61 -9.58 3.95 2.55
N ARG A 62 -10.36 2.99 2.07
CA ARG A 62 -11.78 3.15 1.78
C ARG A 62 -12.56 1.90 2.16
N PRO A 63 -13.89 1.99 2.33
CA PRO A 63 -14.73 0.82 2.52
C PRO A 63 -14.45 -0.24 1.45
N CYS A 64 -14.17 -1.47 1.89
CA CYS A 64 -14.03 -2.62 1.03
C CYS A 64 -15.35 -2.89 0.30
N PRO A 65 -15.33 -3.30 -0.97
CA PRO A 65 -16.54 -3.71 -1.66
C PRO A 65 -17.11 -4.98 -1.01
N HIS A 66 -18.44 -5.05 -0.90
CA HIS A 66 -19.13 -6.28 -0.47
C HIS A 66 -19.05 -7.40 -1.53
N SER A 67 -18.82 -7.05 -2.79
CA SER A 67 -18.63 -7.98 -3.90
C SER A 67 -17.71 -7.37 -4.96
N MET A 68 -16.77 -8.18 -5.46
CA MET A 68 -15.86 -7.82 -6.55
C MET A 68 -16.51 -7.82 -7.95
N HIS A 69 -17.83 -8.02 -8.06
CA HIS A 69 -18.54 -8.01 -9.35
C HIS A 69 -18.42 -6.69 -10.13
N HIS A 70 -18.07 -5.61 -9.45
CA HIS A 70 -17.65 -4.35 -10.07
C HIS A 70 -16.18 -4.11 -9.72
N SER A 71 -15.29 -4.85 -10.39
CA SER A 71 -13.85 -4.81 -10.15
C SER A 71 -13.32 -3.39 -10.33
N ARG A 72 -12.91 -2.77 -9.23
CA ARG A 72 -12.10 -1.56 -9.33
C ARG A 72 -10.64 -1.99 -9.30
N ASP A 73 -9.95 -1.74 -10.40
CA ASP A 73 -8.55 -2.14 -10.52
C ASP A 73 -7.66 -1.43 -9.48
N ASP A 74 -8.08 -0.25 -9.02
CA ASP A 74 -7.48 0.54 -7.94
C ASP A 74 -7.46 -0.14 -6.55
N LEU A 75 -8.04 -1.33 -6.42
CA LEU A 75 -8.08 -2.14 -5.19
C LEU A 75 -7.30 -3.46 -5.28
N ARG A 76 -6.88 -3.88 -6.48
CA ARG A 76 -6.27 -5.20 -6.71
C ARG A 76 -4.76 -5.12 -6.63
N TRP A 77 -4.23 -5.43 -5.46
CA TRP A 77 -2.80 -5.41 -5.21
C TRP A 77 -2.16 -6.77 -5.42
N THR A 78 -0.89 -6.75 -5.81
CA THR A 78 -0.04 -7.92 -5.94
C THR A 78 1.32 -7.63 -5.34
N LEU A 79 1.88 -8.57 -4.58
CA LEU A 79 3.27 -8.52 -4.15
C LEU A 79 4.06 -9.60 -4.90
N ASP A 80 5.02 -9.18 -5.70
CA ASP A 80 6.02 -10.08 -6.26
C ASP A 80 7.10 -10.35 -5.21
N ALA A 81 7.12 -11.56 -4.64
CA ALA A 81 8.07 -11.95 -3.60
C ALA A 81 9.54 -12.00 -4.08
N THR A 82 9.79 -12.06 -5.39
CA THR A 82 11.15 -12.10 -5.94
C THR A 82 11.75 -10.70 -6.02
N THR A 83 10.96 -9.75 -6.53
CA THR A 83 11.42 -8.37 -6.75
C THR A 83 11.09 -7.42 -5.59
N GLY A 84 10.11 -7.80 -4.76
CA GLY A 84 9.49 -6.99 -3.73
C GLY A 84 8.56 -5.90 -4.29
N ALA A 85 8.20 -5.97 -5.58
CA ALA A 85 7.27 -5.01 -6.16
C ALA A 85 5.86 -5.22 -5.60
N PHE A 86 5.43 -4.30 -4.73
CA PHE A 86 4.06 -4.24 -4.26
C PHE A 86 3.28 -3.28 -5.14
N SER A 87 2.41 -3.82 -6.00
CA SER A 87 1.84 -3.05 -7.11
C SER A 87 0.37 -3.27 -7.32
N VAL A 88 -0.24 -2.31 -8.01
CA VAL A 88 -1.63 -2.29 -8.46
C VAL A 88 -1.66 -1.94 -9.95
N HIS A 89 -2.62 -2.49 -10.69
CA HIS A 89 -2.88 -2.07 -12.06
C HIS A 89 -3.91 -0.95 -12.03
N LEU A 90 -3.63 0.16 -12.71
CA LEU A 90 -4.55 1.28 -12.77
C LEU A 90 -5.03 1.47 -14.20
N ASP A 91 -6.26 1.95 -14.34
CA ASP A 91 -6.82 2.52 -15.57
C ASP A 91 -6.81 1.57 -16.80
N GLY A 92 -6.72 0.25 -16.59
CA GLY A 92 -6.72 -0.75 -17.66
C GLY A 92 -5.54 -0.65 -18.65
N SER A 93 -4.55 0.22 -18.42
CA SER A 93 -3.45 0.48 -19.36
C SER A 93 -2.42 -0.66 -19.43
N GLY A 94 -2.52 -1.64 -18.53
CA GLY A 94 -1.54 -2.69 -18.34
C GLY A 94 -0.32 -2.24 -17.51
N ASP A 95 -0.14 -0.93 -17.30
CA ASP A 95 0.98 -0.41 -16.52
C ASP A 95 0.85 -0.78 -15.04
N ARG A 96 1.97 -1.16 -14.44
CA ARG A 96 2.08 -1.44 -13.01
C ARG A 96 2.45 -0.16 -12.26
N TRP A 97 1.71 0.09 -11.20
CA TRP A 97 1.96 1.17 -10.27
C TRP A 97 2.40 0.58 -8.93
N CYS A 98 3.58 0.97 -8.46
CA CYS A 98 4.22 0.43 -7.27
C CYS A 98 4.02 1.36 -6.07
N LEU A 99 3.85 0.74 -4.91
CA LEU A 99 3.95 1.42 -3.63
C LEU A 99 5.38 1.92 -3.44
N GLU A 100 5.55 3.17 -3.00
CA GLU A 100 6.86 3.80 -2.83
C GLU A 100 6.94 4.57 -1.52
N ALA A 101 7.99 4.33 -0.74
CA ALA A 101 8.35 5.14 0.42
C ALA A 101 9.09 6.41 -0.03
N MET A 102 8.59 7.58 0.35
CA MET A 102 9.21 8.86 0.02
C MET A 102 9.83 9.50 1.27
N SER A 103 11.12 9.86 1.20
CA SER A 103 11.85 10.62 2.23
C SER A 103 11.39 12.08 2.33
N LYS A 104 10.08 12.33 2.37
CA LYS A 104 9.48 13.64 2.60
C LYS A 104 8.65 13.56 3.87
N GLY A 105 9.16 14.17 4.94
CA GLY A 105 8.46 14.20 6.22
C GLY A 105 7.09 14.87 6.11
N THR A 106 6.08 14.20 6.62
CA THR A 106 4.76 14.76 6.92
C THR A 106 4.71 15.20 8.38
N SER A 107 3.62 15.86 8.80
CA SER A 107 3.39 16.16 10.22
C SER A 107 3.22 14.92 11.10
N LYS A 108 3.04 13.73 10.50
CA LYS A 108 2.75 12.47 11.20
C LYS A 108 3.90 11.46 11.13
N SER A 109 4.76 11.55 10.13
CA SER A 109 5.90 10.64 9.94
C SER A 109 7.03 11.31 9.15
N PRO A 110 8.31 10.99 9.43
CA PRO A 110 9.42 11.41 8.58
C PRO A 110 9.37 10.86 7.15
N VAL A 111 8.50 9.88 6.86
CA VAL A 111 8.39 9.21 5.57
C VAL A 111 6.93 9.08 5.16
N ASP A 112 6.63 9.52 3.95
CA ASP A 112 5.30 9.37 3.33
C ASP A 112 5.26 8.13 2.44
N VAL A 113 4.08 7.63 2.13
CA VAL A 113 3.90 6.48 1.22
C VAL A 113 2.97 6.86 0.08
N HIS A 114 3.44 6.64 -1.14
CA HIS A 114 2.72 6.99 -2.35
C HIS A 114 2.66 5.83 -3.33
N VAL A 115 1.90 6.03 -4.39
CA VAL A 115 1.85 5.11 -5.52
C VAL A 115 2.42 5.80 -6.75
N MET A 116 3.45 5.19 -7.33
CA MET A 116 4.25 5.71 -8.44
C MET A 116 4.27 4.68 -9.57
N PRO A 117 4.57 5.06 -10.82
CA PRO A 117 4.92 4.07 -11.83
C PRO A 117 6.06 3.17 -11.32
N CYS A 118 5.95 1.85 -11.53
CA CYS A 118 7.02 0.95 -11.14
C CYS A 118 8.31 1.27 -11.90
N THR A 119 9.42 1.30 -11.19
CA THR A 119 10.76 1.42 -11.80
C THR A 119 11.18 0.08 -12.43
N PRO A 120 11.99 0.07 -13.51
CA PRO A 120 12.36 -1.17 -14.21
C PRO A 120 13.01 -2.24 -13.33
N GLU A 121 13.75 -1.84 -12.29
CA GLU A 121 14.46 -2.74 -11.38
C GLU A 121 13.88 -2.79 -9.96
N VAL A 122 12.71 -2.16 -9.73
CA VAL A 122 12.12 -2.01 -8.39
C VAL A 122 13.15 -1.45 -7.41
N GLY A 123 13.34 -0.14 -7.50
CA GLY A 123 14.27 0.60 -6.65
C GLY A 123 14.03 0.34 -5.16
N PRO A 124 15.01 0.64 -4.29
CA PRO A 124 14.95 0.30 -2.87
C PRO A 124 13.75 0.90 -2.13
N MET A 125 13.20 2.01 -2.62
CA MET A 125 12.01 2.66 -2.07
C MET A 125 10.69 2.00 -2.51
N GLN A 126 10.72 1.18 -3.56
CA GLN A 126 9.56 0.42 -4.10
C GLN A 126 9.61 -1.06 -3.73
N ARG A 127 10.56 -1.47 -2.88
CA ARG A 127 10.75 -2.85 -2.46
C ARG A 127 10.07 -3.07 -1.10
N TRP A 128 9.15 -4.01 -1.07
CA TRP A 128 8.36 -4.36 0.10
C TRP A 128 8.38 -5.87 0.31
N GLU A 129 8.11 -6.29 1.54
CA GLU A 129 7.95 -7.68 1.90
C GLU A 129 6.85 -7.83 2.96
N TRP A 130 6.22 -9.00 2.99
CA TRP A 130 5.36 -9.37 4.10
C TRP A 130 6.23 -9.84 5.26
N MET A 131 6.04 -9.21 6.42
CA MET A 131 6.67 -9.63 7.66
C MET A 131 5.63 -10.32 8.54
N THR A 132 5.95 -11.53 8.99
CA THR A 132 5.20 -12.25 10.02
C THR A 132 6.02 -12.23 11.30
N TRP A 133 5.40 -11.86 12.42
CA TRP A 133 6.02 -11.79 13.75
C TRP A 133 5.42 -12.86 14.67
#